data_AF-A0A174Q5W9-F1
#
_entry.id   AF-A0A174Q5W9-F1
#
_cell.length_a   1.000
_cell.length_b   1.000
_cell.length_c   1.000
_cell.angle_alpha   90.00
_cell.angle_beta   90.00
_cell.angle_gamma   90.00
#
_symmetry.space_group_name_H-M   'P 1'
#
loop_
_entity.id
_entity.type
_entity.pdbx_description
1 polymer ?
#
loop_
_entity_poly.entity_id
_entity_poly.type
_entity_poly.pdbx_seq_one_letter_code
_entity_poly.pdbx_strand_id
1 'polypeptide(L)' 'MDHRLERPEDMPAEDDLSRRVSADLKKRGFRFVGPVIVYSYLQGAGLINDHLVTCPWHGEGL' A
#
# COMPACT_ATOMS: atom_id res chain seq x y z
N MET A 1 -2.09 -1.52 -7.35
CA MET A 1 -3.45 -1.17 -6.89
C MET A 1 -3.56 0.35 -6.86
N ASP A 2 -4.73 0.92 -7.15
CA ASP A 2 -4.97 2.37 -7.12
C ASP A 2 -6.34 2.61 -6.45
N HIS A 3 -6.34 3.18 -5.24
CA HIS A 3 -7.57 3.47 -4.50
C HIS A 3 -8.23 4.79 -4.92
N ARG A 4 -7.62 5.55 -5.84
CA ARG A 4 -8.12 6.83 -6.37
C ARG A 4 -8.51 7.81 -5.27
N LEU A 5 -7.57 8.09 -4.37
CA LEU A 5 -7.80 8.92 -3.20
C LEU A 5 -8.04 10.39 -3.58
N GLU A 6 -9.18 10.95 -3.16
CA GLU A 6 -9.46 12.37 -3.33
C GLU A 6 -8.84 13.21 -2.21
N ARG A 7 -8.82 12.67 -0.98
CA ARG A 7 -8.27 13.34 0.21
C ARG A 7 -7.40 12.38 1.03
N PRO A 8 -6.44 12.91 1.82
CA PRO A 8 -5.57 12.07 2.66
C PRO A 8 -6.33 11.20 3.66
N GLU A 9 -7.48 11.67 4.15
CA GLU A 9 -8.27 10.95 5.16
C GLU A 9 -8.97 9.71 4.57
N ASP A 10 -9.09 9.65 3.24
CA ASP A 10 -9.67 8.50 2.53
C ASP A 10 -8.66 7.34 2.40
N MET A 11 -7.39 7.57 2.76
CA MET A 11 -6.35 6.54 2.72
C MET A 11 -6.61 5.45 3.77
N PRO A 12 -6.73 4.17 3.36
CA PRO A 12 -6.91 3.09 4.33
C PRO A 12 -5.61 2.84 5.11
N ALA A 13 -5.73 2.23 6.28
CA ALA A 13 -4.54 1.81 7.06
C ALA A 13 -3.89 0.54 6.49
N GLU A 14 -4.67 -0.30 5.80
CA GLU A 14 -4.27 -1.55 5.17
C GLU A 14 -5.28 -1.97 4.09
N ASP A 15 -4.86 -2.79 3.14
CA ASP A 15 -5.71 -3.32 2.08
C ASP A 15 -5.62 -4.87 1.99
N ASP A 16 -6.37 -5.46 1.08
CA ASP A 16 -6.38 -6.92 0.90
C ASP A 16 -5.02 -7.44 0.42
N LEU A 17 -4.29 -6.66 -0.36
CA LEU A 17 -2.96 -7.02 -0.83
C LEU A 17 -1.96 -7.06 0.33
N SER A 18 -1.94 -6.03 1.19
CA SER A 18 -1.04 -5.96 2.33
C SER A 18 -1.34 -7.04 3.37
N ARG A 19 -2.62 -7.39 3.59
CA ARG A 19 -3.01 -8.54 4.43
C ARG A 19 -2.46 -9.85 3.89
N ARG A 20 -2.58 -10.09 2.58
CA ARG A 20 -2.06 -11.30 1.92
C ARG A 20 -0.54 -11.38 1.98
N VAL A 21 0.15 -10.29 1.64
CA VAL A 21 1.62 -10.23 1.65
C VAL A 21 2.15 -10.35 3.09
N SER A 22 1.54 -9.67 4.06
CA SER A 22 1.86 -9.81 5.49
C SER A 22 1.77 -11.27 5.94
N ALA A 23 0.71 -11.97 5.60
CA ALA A 23 0.56 -13.38 5.96
C ALA A 23 1.63 -14.27 5.32
N ASP A 24 1.98 -14.04 4.06
CA ASP A 24 3.04 -14.80 3.37
C ASP A 24 4.42 -14.52 3.96
N LEU A 25 4.74 -13.25 4.23
CA LEU A 25 6.00 -12.87 4.88
C LEU A 25 6.15 -13.48 6.28
N LYS A 26 5.07 -13.48 7.08
CA LYS A 26 5.05 -14.16 8.39
C LYS A 26 5.33 -15.66 8.25
N LYS A 27 4.71 -16.34 7.27
CA LYS A 27 4.96 -17.77 7.00
C LYS A 27 6.40 -18.05 6.60
N ARG A 28 7.06 -17.10 5.91
CA ARG A 28 8.47 -17.18 5.52
C ARG A 28 9.45 -16.78 6.65
N GLY A 29 8.96 -16.49 7.85
CA GLY A 29 9.79 -16.21 9.03
C GLY A 29 10.18 -14.74 9.22
N PHE A 30 9.65 -13.83 8.41
CA PHE A 30 9.86 -12.40 8.62
C PHE A 30 9.12 -11.92 9.88
N ARG A 31 9.72 -10.96 10.58
CA ARG A 31 9.14 -10.29 11.75
C ARG A 31 8.89 -8.82 11.44
N PHE A 32 8.05 -8.15 12.24
CA PHE A 32 7.66 -6.76 12.02
C PHE A 32 7.01 -6.50 10.65
N VAL A 33 6.30 -7.49 10.13
CA VAL A 33 5.59 -7.45 8.84
C VAL A 33 4.08 -7.45 9.05
N GLY A 34 3.57 -6.60 9.95
CA GLY A 34 2.11 -6.40 10.11
C GLY A 34 1.48 -5.78 8.85
N PRO A 35 0.18 -5.98 8.58
CA PRO A 35 -0.41 -5.51 7.32
C PRO A 35 -0.32 -4.00 7.09
N VAL A 36 -0.40 -3.17 8.15
CA VAL A 36 -0.17 -1.72 8.06
C VAL A 36 1.26 -1.39 7.60
N ILE A 37 2.27 -2.04 8.20
CA ILE A 37 3.69 -1.86 7.80
C ILE A 37 3.89 -2.29 6.34
N VAL A 38 3.30 -3.43 5.97
CA VAL A 38 3.38 -3.96 4.61
C VAL A 38 2.65 -3.04 3.63
N TYR A 39 1.52 -2.46 4.00
CA TYR A 39 0.79 -1.50 3.16
C TYR A 39 1.67 -0.28 2.85
N SER A 40 2.27 0.35 3.87
CA SER A 40 3.22 1.45 3.67
C SER A 40 4.43 1.05 2.84
N TYR A 41 4.96 -0.17 3.02
CA TYR A 41 6.05 -0.69 2.19
C TYR A 41 5.63 -0.85 0.72
N LEU A 42 4.45 -1.40 0.46
CA LEU A 42 3.95 -1.62 -0.90
C LEU A 42 3.67 -0.29 -1.62
N GLN A 43 3.22 0.74 -0.90
CA GLN A 43 3.14 2.10 -1.42
C GLN A 43 4.52 2.64 -1.78
N GLY A 44 5.49 2.58 -0.86
CA GLY A 44 6.85 3.06 -1.10
C GLY A 44 7.61 2.30 -2.20
N ALA A 45 7.27 1.03 -2.43
CA ALA A 45 7.82 0.21 -3.50
C ALA A 45 7.11 0.39 -4.86
N GLY A 46 6.04 1.20 -4.93
CA GLY A 46 5.28 1.45 -6.16
C GLY A 46 4.31 0.33 -6.58
N LEU A 47 4.04 -0.65 -5.71
CA LEU A 47 3.06 -1.72 -5.97
C LEU A 47 1.61 -1.24 -5.72
N ILE A 48 1.46 -0.23 -4.86
CA ILE A 48 0.23 0.48 -4.60
C ILE A 48 0.48 1.96 -4.93
N ASN A 49 -0.32 2.50 -5.86
CA ASN A 49 -0.32 3.91 -6.21
C ASN A 49 -1.47 4.58 -5.46
N ASP A 50 -1.15 5.13 -4.29
CA ASP A 50 -2.08 5.91 -3.47
C ASP A 50 -1.67 7.38 -3.39
N HIS A 51 -1.02 7.88 -4.44
CA HIS A 51 -0.99 9.31 -4.65
C HIS A 51 -2.44 9.84 -4.71
N LEU A 52 -2.68 11.04 -4.17
CA LEU A 52 -3.96 11.71 -4.36
C LEU A 52 -4.22 11.92 -5.86
N VAL A 53 -5.47 11.86 -6.30
CA VAL A 53 -5.83 12.08 -7.72
C VAL A 53 -5.43 13.47 -8.25
N THR A 54 -5.20 14.42 -7.33
CA THR A 54 -4.71 15.78 -7.63
C THR A 54 -3.18 15.87 -7.64
N CYS A 55 -2.47 14.82 -7.23
CA CYS A 55 -1.02 14.76 -7.26
C CYS A 55 -0.53 14.69 -8.71
N PRO A 56 0.45 15.51 -9.14
CA PRO A 56 1.01 15.45 -10.49
C PRO A 56 1.55 14.07 -10.89
N TRP A 57 1.91 13.25 -9.90
CA TRP A 57 2.50 11.92 -10.08
C TRP A 57 1.48 10.78 -10.01
N HIS A 58 0.18 11.06 -9.83
CA HIS A 58 -0.85 10.00 -9.74
C HIS A 58 -0.96 9.17 -11.03
N GLY A 59 -0.80 9.82 -12.19
CA GLY A 59 -0.80 9.13 -13.49
C GLY A 59 0.52 8.43 -13.82
N GLU A 60 1.58 8.66 -13.06
CA GLU A 60 2.90 8.08 -13.27
C GLU A 60 3.07 6.80 -12.43
N GLY A 61 2.18 5.84 -12.67
CA GLY A 61 2.55 4.45 -12.46
C GLY A 61 3.48 4.03 -13.59
N LEU A 62 4.52 3.25 -13.28
CA LEU A 62 5.37 2.53 -14.24
C LEU A 62 4.70 2.23 -15.61
#